data_AF-A0A951LZ09-F1
#
_entry.id   AF-A0A951LZ09-F1
#
_cell.length_a   1.000
_cell.length_b   1.000
_cell.length_c   1.000
_cell.angle_alpha   90.00
_cell.angle_beta   90.00
_cell.angle_gamma   90.00
#
_symmetry.space_group_name_H-M   'P 1'
#
loop_
_entity.id
_entity.type
_entity.pdbx_description
1 polymer ?
#
loop_
_entity_poly.entity_id
_entity_poly.type
_entity_poly.pdbx_seq_one_letter_code
_entity_poly.pdbx_strand_id
1 'polypeptide(L)'
;MRRAKAVALLVETADAARAFKDLFYRTRLQMLAADALWPQDAPAARAIFRRAWDAATAYDKAEQEAEERETGVPSTLTLTEARDEVLAKVAARDTKLADVLLNELLNEKKDEKSAEQNPSQTQRRTPWRELSEGGRRRLALASELLNRNEPAQASQIMLPVVSEGASGELLAFILRLCEQDAAAGGALYSLLLINIRNDQLADANDVLLVAAPLISPHLLVVVDGQGALQFRTVQQGAAINDETIRRGFYNIAEQILLRPLVPRAEGASRLPDAVALYVAIARLLPHFERESQSSVSRLQLRMSTLSNEIEAGRRESLNAQLRLDSLTPERPGDPLRAQTDQLGRARDAADRDRIALGIVRKAAQQRFWDRARRAAAEIVDINLRRAALSFIALSQVADL
;
A
#
# COMPACT_ATOMS: atom_id res chain seq x y z
N MET A 1 4.98 19.38 45.13
CA MET A 1 6.17 18.60 45.54
C MET A 1 6.28 17.21 44.92
N ARG A 2 5.26 16.33 44.97
CA ARG A 2 5.35 14.95 44.42
C ARG A 2 5.63 14.90 42.90
N ARG A 3 5.00 15.78 42.12
CA ARG A 3 5.18 15.89 40.66
C ARG A 3 6.61 16.27 40.24
N ALA A 4 7.21 17.26 40.92
CA ALA A 4 8.60 17.67 40.65
C ALA A 4 9.61 16.55 40.99
N LYS A 5 9.36 15.79 42.05
CA LYS A 5 10.18 14.61 42.38
C LYS A 5 10.07 13.51 41.32
N ALA A 6 8.87 13.23 40.82
CA ALA A 6 8.68 12.23 39.76
C ALA A 6 9.37 12.64 38.45
N VAL A 7 9.30 13.92 38.06
CA VAL A 7 10.01 14.45 36.89
C VAL A 7 11.53 14.30 37.05
N ALA A 8 12.07 14.69 38.20
CA ALA A 8 13.50 14.54 38.49
C ALA A 8 13.96 13.07 38.40
N LEU A 9 13.17 12.14 38.96
CA LEU A 9 13.45 10.70 38.91
C LEU A 9 13.43 10.15 37.47
N LEU A 10 12.52 10.61 36.61
CA LEU A 10 12.47 10.18 35.21
C LEU A 10 13.70 10.65 34.44
N VAL A 11 14.14 11.89 34.66
CA VAL A 11 15.37 12.44 34.05
C VAL A 11 16.59 11.67 34.56
N GLU A 12 16.69 11.47 35.88
CA GLU A 12 17.76 10.69 36.49
C GLU A 12 17.80 9.25 35.96
N THR A 13 16.65 8.61 35.78
CA THR A 13 16.56 7.26 35.20
C THR A 13 17.07 7.25 33.75
N ALA A 14 16.67 8.23 32.94
CA ALA A 14 17.12 8.35 31.55
C ALA A 14 18.64 8.61 31.44
N ASP A 15 19.20 9.34 32.41
CA ASP A 15 20.63 9.62 32.48
C ASP A 15 21.42 8.43 33.01
N ALA A 16 20.94 7.76 34.05
CA ALA A 16 21.50 6.51 34.57
C ALA A 16 21.50 5.40 33.51
N ALA A 17 20.49 5.37 32.63
CA ALA A 17 20.42 4.40 31.55
C ALA A 17 21.64 4.46 30.59
N ARG A 18 22.35 5.59 30.52
CA ARG A 18 23.57 5.72 29.72
C ARG A 18 24.69 4.78 30.17
N ALA A 19 24.68 4.33 31.42
CA ALA A 19 25.69 3.44 31.95
C ALA A 19 25.51 1.96 31.51
N PHE A 20 24.34 1.58 30.96
CA PHE A 20 24.12 0.22 30.49
C PHE A 20 24.99 -0.07 29.26
N LYS A 21 25.73 -1.19 29.29
CA LYS A 21 26.52 -1.66 28.14
C LYS A 21 25.65 -2.14 26.99
N ASP A 22 24.50 -2.71 27.32
CA ASP A 22 23.51 -3.16 26.35
C ASP A 22 22.77 -1.95 25.77
N LEU A 23 23.03 -1.71 24.48
CA LEU A 23 22.49 -0.55 23.76
C LEU A 23 20.98 -0.67 23.53
N PHE A 24 20.45 -1.89 23.38
CA PHE A 24 19.01 -2.11 23.21
C PHE A 24 18.25 -1.74 24.48
N TYR A 25 18.70 -2.24 25.64
CA TYR A 25 18.07 -1.87 26.92
C TYR A 25 18.23 -0.39 27.24
N ARG A 26 19.39 0.21 26.92
CA ARG A 26 19.61 1.65 27.06
C ARG A 26 18.57 2.45 26.27
N THR A 27 18.40 2.12 24.98
CA THR A 27 17.42 2.75 24.09
C THR A 27 16.01 2.67 24.68
N ARG A 28 15.59 1.47 25.08
CA ARG A 28 14.24 1.23 25.58
C ARG A 28 13.94 1.99 26.87
N LEU A 29 14.89 2.01 27.82
CA LEU A 29 14.74 2.77 29.07
C LEU A 29 14.67 4.27 28.82
N GLN A 30 15.51 4.82 27.94
CA GLN A 30 15.47 6.24 27.58
C GLN A 30 14.17 6.60 26.88
N MET A 31 13.72 5.78 25.93
CA MET A 31 12.46 5.96 25.22
C MET A 31 11.26 5.95 26.17
N LEU A 32 11.17 4.98 27.10
CA LEU A 32 10.08 4.88 28.07
C LEU A 32 10.09 6.06 29.06
N ALA A 33 11.27 6.49 29.51
CA ALA A 33 11.40 7.67 30.36
C ALA A 33 10.95 8.94 29.63
N ALA A 34 11.30 9.10 28.35
CA ALA A 34 10.86 10.22 27.53
C ALA A 34 9.34 10.22 27.31
N ASP A 35 8.74 9.06 27.00
CA ASP A 35 7.29 8.91 26.82
C ASP A 35 6.53 9.30 28.09
N ALA A 36 7.01 8.86 29.26
CA ALA A 36 6.42 9.21 30.55
C ALA A 36 6.61 10.69 30.93
N LEU A 37 7.73 11.30 30.52
CA LEU A 37 8.05 12.70 30.80
C LEU A 37 7.28 13.68 29.91
N TRP A 38 6.83 13.24 28.72
CA TRP A 38 6.23 14.08 27.69
C TRP A 38 5.12 15.04 28.18
N PRO A 39 4.12 14.60 28.97
CA PRO A 39 3.04 15.49 29.42
C PRO A 39 3.50 16.58 30.40
N GLN A 40 4.73 16.47 30.92
CA GLN A 40 5.28 17.32 31.98
C GLN A 40 6.31 18.30 31.45
N ASP A 41 7.23 17.81 30.62
CA ASP A 41 8.34 18.58 30.06
C ASP A 41 8.66 18.04 28.66
N ALA A 42 7.88 18.50 27.68
CA ALA A 42 8.08 18.11 26.29
C ALA A 42 9.48 18.48 25.75
N PRO A 43 10.07 19.66 26.04
CA PRO A 43 11.45 19.95 25.67
C PRO A 43 12.47 18.94 26.20
N ALA A 44 12.42 18.59 27.49
CA ALA A 44 13.34 17.60 28.06
C ALA A 44 13.09 16.20 27.49
N ALA A 45 11.83 15.81 27.31
CA ALA A 45 11.46 14.54 26.70
C ALA A 45 11.96 14.41 25.26
N ARG A 46 11.87 15.48 24.43
CA ARG A 46 12.47 15.50 23.08
C ARG A 46 13.96 15.23 23.11
N ALA A 47 14.69 15.86 24.04
CA ALA A 47 16.12 15.63 24.19
C ALA A 47 16.44 14.19 24.61
N ILE A 48 15.60 13.56 25.44
CA ILE A 48 15.75 12.14 25.79
C ILE A 48 15.42 11.24 24.59
N PHE A 49 14.35 11.52 23.84
CA PHE A 49 14.02 10.77 22.63
C PHE A 49 15.14 10.81 21.59
N ARG A 50 15.77 11.97 21.38
CA ARG A 50 16.92 12.07 20.48
C ARG A 50 18.09 11.20 20.94
N ARG A 51 18.35 11.15 22.25
CA ARG A 51 19.37 10.26 22.82
C ARG A 51 19.03 8.78 22.64
N ALA A 52 17.76 8.42 22.84
CA ALA A 52 17.29 7.06 22.59
C ALA A 52 17.48 6.68 21.11
N TRP A 53 17.20 7.60 20.19
CA TRP A 53 17.46 7.42 18.76
C TRP A 53 18.94 7.19 18.47
N ASP A 54 19.83 8.02 19.01
CA ASP A 54 21.28 7.86 18.80
C ASP A 54 21.78 6.51 19.35
N ALA A 55 21.25 6.06 20.50
CA ALA A 55 21.55 4.76 21.08
C ALA A 55 21.00 3.60 20.22
N ALA A 56 19.81 3.75 19.63
CA ALA A 56 19.21 2.78 18.72
C ALA A 56 20.03 2.65 17.43
N THR A 57 20.45 3.77 16.85
CA THR A 57 21.33 3.79 15.67
C THR A 57 22.67 3.12 15.97
N ALA A 58 23.23 3.32 17.17
CA ALA A 58 24.45 2.64 17.58
C ALA A 58 24.26 1.14 17.80
N TYR A 59 23.11 0.72 18.32
CA TYR A 59 22.74 -0.69 18.47
C TYR A 59 22.65 -1.39 17.11
N ASP A 60 21.86 -0.84 16.18
CA ASP A 60 21.67 -1.43 14.85
C ASP A 60 23.00 -1.57 14.09
N LYS A 61 23.88 -0.57 14.18
CA LYS A 61 25.23 -0.64 13.60
C LYS A 61 26.10 -1.72 14.24
N ALA A 62 26.06 -1.84 15.57
CA ALA A 62 26.84 -2.85 16.28
C ALA A 62 26.35 -4.27 15.98
N GLU A 63 25.04 -4.45 15.81
CA GLU A 63 24.43 -5.74 15.44
C GLU A 63 24.78 -6.12 14.00
N GLN A 64 24.70 -5.16 13.06
CA GLN A 64 25.12 -5.35 11.67
C GLN A 64 26.61 -5.74 11.59
N GLU A 65 27.50 -5.04 12.30
CA GLU A 65 28.92 -5.40 12.36
C GLU A 65 29.17 -6.78 12.98
N ALA A 66 28.38 -7.19 13.97
CA ALA A 66 28.50 -8.50 14.59
C ALA A 66 28.08 -9.61 13.62
N GLU A 67 26.96 -9.44 12.92
CA GLU A 67 26.47 -10.37 11.91
C GLU A 67 27.47 -10.51 10.75
N GLU A 68 28.07 -9.40 10.30
CA GLU A 68 29.12 -9.41 9.27
C GLU A 68 30.37 -10.16 9.72
N ARG A 69 30.76 -10.04 11.00
CA ARG A 69 31.89 -10.81 11.56
C ARG A 69 31.59 -12.29 11.66
N GLU A 70 30.35 -12.66 11.98
CA GLU A 70 29.94 -14.06 12.12
C GLU A 70 29.75 -14.76 10.76
N THR A 71 29.14 -14.07 9.80
CA THR A 71 28.79 -14.63 8.49
C THR A 71 29.86 -14.39 7.42
N GLY A 72 30.74 -13.39 7.61
CA GLY A 72 31.75 -12.98 6.64
C GLY A 72 31.19 -12.31 5.38
N VAL A 73 29.89 -12.03 5.35
CA VAL A 73 29.18 -11.40 4.23
C VAL A 73 28.58 -10.08 4.75
N PRO A 74 28.72 -8.96 4.00
CA PRO A 74 28.04 -7.71 4.33
C PRO A 74 26.54 -7.97 4.53
N SER A 75 26.00 -7.61 5.70
CA SER A 75 24.59 -7.86 5.97
C SER A 75 23.76 -6.93 5.10
N THR A 76 22.90 -7.51 4.26
CA THR A 76 21.95 -6.77 3.40
C THR A 76 20.64 -6.48 4.12
N LEU A 77 20.46 -7.04 5.33
CA LEU A 77 19.30 -6.83 6.17
C LEU A 77 19.57 -5.61 7.05
N THR A 78 18.88 -4.49 6.77
CA THR A 78 18.89 -3.36 7.69
C THR A 78 18.09 -3.73 8.92
N LEU A 79 18.77 -4.09 10.01
CA LEU A 79 18.15 -4.22 11.33
C LEU A 79 17.73 -2.82 11.78
N THR A 80 16.42 -2.64 11.99
CA THR A 80 15.83 -1.36 12.43
C THR A 80 14.92 -1.51 13.64
N GLU A 81 14.93 -2.65 14.33
CA GLU A 81 13.95 -2.94 15.40
C GLU A 81 13.98 -1.88 16.52
N ALA A 82 15.17 -1.55 17.02
CA ALA A 82 15.32 -0.55 18.09
C ALA A 82 14.93 0.86 17.61
N ARG A 83 15.28 1.22 16.37
CA ARG A 83 14.92 2.51 15.75
C ARG A 83 13.43 2.61 15.49
N ASP A 84 12.79 1.54 15.06
CA ASP A 84 11.36 1.49 14.78
C ASP A 84 10.54 1.62 16.08
N GLU A 85 10.96 1.01 17.20
CA GLU A 85 10.29 1.19 18.51
C GLU A 85 10.33 2.66 18.95
N VAL A 86 11.49 3.31 18.82
CA VAL A 86 11.66 4.75 19.14
C VAL A 86 10.81 5.61 18.22
N LEU A 87 10.81 5.35 16.90
CA LEU A 87 9.99 6.09 15.94
C LEU A 87 8.51 6.01 16.26
N ALA A 88 8.00 4.81 16.55
CA ALA A 88 6.59 4.61 16.91
C ALA A 88 6.21 5.40 18.16
N LYS A 89 7.09 5.47 19.16
CA LYS A 89 6.86 6.25 20.39
C LYS A 89 6.97 7.75 20.16
N VAL A 90 7.93 8.20 19.36
CA VAL A 90 8.08 9.62 19.03
C VAL A 90 6.90 10.09 18.18
N ALA A 91 6.45 9.32 17.20
CA ALA A 91 5.37 9.72 16.30
C ALA A 91 4.03 9.90 17.01
N ALA A 92 3.79 9.15 18.09
CA ALA A 92 2.64 9.32 18.97
C ALA A 92 2.61 10.67 19.70
N ARG A 93 3.79 11.27 19.93
CA ARG A 93 3.99 12.45 20.77
C ARG A 93 4.32 13.72 19.99
N ASP A 94 5.17 13.59 18.98
CA ASP A 94 5.70 14.67 18.14
C ASP A 94 5.95 14.18 16.72
N THR A 95 4.96 14.41 15.87
CA THR A 95 5.00 14.06 14.45
C THR A 95 6.12 14.79 13.71
N LYS A 96 6.50 16.00 14.12
CA LYS A 96 7.59 16.75 13.50
C LYS A 96 8.94 16.14 13.82
N LEU A 97 9.15 15.73 15.08
CA LEU A 97 10.39 15.03 15.44
C LEU A 97 10.43 13.66 14.74
N ALA A 98 9.33 12.92 14.71
CA ALA A 98 9.25 11.66 13.98
C ALA A 98 9.58 11.82 12.50
N ASP A 99 9.12 12.89 11.86
CA ASP A 99 9.47 13.21 10.47
C ASP A 99 10.96 13.42 10.26
N VAL A 100 11.64 14.13 11.18
CA VAL A 100 13.09 14.34 11.13
C VAL A 100 13.82 13.00 11.24
N LEU A 101 13.48 12.19 12.25
CA LEU A 101 14.12 10.88 12.49
C LEU A 101 13.88 9.91 11.33
N LEU A 102 12.66 9.91 10.78
CA LEU A 102 12.32 9.06 9.64
C LEU A 102 13.10 9.47 8.38
N ASN A 103 13.27 10.78 8.15
CA ASN A 103 14.06 11.26 7.03
C ASN A 103 15.56 10.93 7.20
N GLU A 104 16.10 10.97 8.43
CA GLU A 104 17.46 10.50 8.72
C GLU A 104 17.63 9.03 8.33
N LEU A 105 16.71 8.17 8.77
CA LEU A 105 16.71 6.74 8.45
C LEU A 105 16.61 6.45 6.95
N LEU A 106 15.82 7.25 6.23
CA LEU A 106 15.66 7.11 4.77
C LEU A 106 16.89 7.61 4.00
N ASN A 107 17.59 8.62 4.49
CA ASN A 107 18.78 9.16 3.85
C ASN A 107 19.98 8.22 4.03
N GLU A 108 20.16 7.64 5.22
CA GLU A 108 21.20 6.62 5.46
C GLU A 108 21.08 5.46 4.47
N LYS A 109 19.85 4.98 4.23
CA LYS A 109 19.57 3.92 3.24
C LYS A 109 19.85 4.31 1.80
N LYS A 110 19.68 5.59 1.44
CA LYS A 110 20.01 6.07 0.10
C LYS A 110 21.52 6.12 -0.11
N ASP A 111 22.27 6.53 0.91
CA ASP A 111 23.73 6.60 0.84
C ASP A 111 24.34 5.21 0.70
N GLU A 112 23.78 4.20 1.38
CA GLU A 112 24.18 2.79 1.23
C GLU A 112 23.86 2.22 -0.17
N LYS A 113 22.67 2.48 -0.72
CA LYS A 113 22.26 1.96 -2.04
C LYS A 113 22.89 2.69 -3.22
N SER A 114 23.28 3.96 -3.06
CA SER A 114 23.90 4.76 -4.12
C SER A 114 25.31 4.28 -4.47
N ALA A 115 25.91 3.42 -3.65
CA ALA A 115 27.18 2.78 -3.95
C ALA A 115 27.08 1.62 -4.96
N GLU A 116 25.87 1.09 -5.25
CA GLU A 116 25.74 -0.18 -5.99
C GLU A 116 24.76 -0.19 -7.19
N GLN A 117 24.07 0.89 -7.57
CA GLN A 117 23.08 0.80 -8.67
C GLN A 117 23.15 1.89 -9.76
N ASN A 118 23.17 1.40 -11.02
CA ASN A 118 23.01 2.14 -12.27
C ASN A 118 21.64 2.85 -12.36
N PRO A 119 21.57 4.12 -12.83
CA PRO A 119 20.36 4.94 -12.81
C PRO A 119 19.44 4.73 -14.03
N SER A 120 19.23 3.48 -14.48
CA SER A 120 18.48 3.19 -15.70
C SER A 120 17.42 2.11 -15.54
N GLN A 121 16.50 2.30 -14.59
CA GLN A 121 15.15 1.75 -14.70
C GLN A 121 14.16 2.88 -14.54
N THR A 122 13.72 3.42 -15.67
CA THR A 122 12.45 4.14 -15.76
C THR A 122 11.38 3.26 -15.13
N GLN A 123 10.94 3.64 -13.92
CA GLN A 123 9.92 2.93 -13.14
C GLN A 123 8.75 2.58 -14.06
N ARG A 124 8.64 1.29 -14.41
CA ARG A 124 7.44 0.78 -15.08
C ARG A 124 6.29 1.00 -14.11
N ARG A 125 5.42 1.97 -14.40
CA ARG A 125 4.22 2.23 -13.60
C ARG A 125 3.40 0.95 -13.54
N THR A 126 3.35 0.34 -12.37
CA THR A 126 2.43 -0.77 -12.12
C THR A 126 1.01 -0.21 -12.02
N PRO A 127 -0.03 -0.98 -12.41
CA PRO A 127 -1.42 -0.52 -12.36
C PRO A 127 -1.88 -0.05 -10.98
N TRP A 128 -1.23 -0.57 -9.93
CA TRP A 128 -1.55 -0.26 -8.54
C TRP A 128 -0.84 0.97 -7.98
N ARG A 129 0.13 1.53 -8.72
CA ARG A 129 1.13 2.54 -8.29
C ARG A 129 1.74 2.19 -6.93
N GLU A 130 2.93 1.61 -6.94
CA GLU A 130 3.65 1.32 -5.71
C GLU A 130 4.17 2.60 -5.05
N LEU A 131 4.00 2.67 -3.72
CA LEU A 131 4.58 3.74 -2.92
C LEU A 131 6.11 3.63 -2.92
N SER A 132 6.77 4.78 -2.82
CA SER A 132 8.21 4.85 -2.60
C SER A 132 8.59 4.10 -1.32
N GLU A 133 9.87 3.76 -1.15
CA GLU A 133 10.34 3.17 0.12
C GLU A 133 10.01 4.06 1.32
N GLY A 134 10.14 5.38 1.16
CA GLY A 134 9.72 6.37 2.16
C GLY A 134 8.22 6.33 2.42
N GLY A 135 7.41 6.28 1.37
CA GLY A 135 5.95 6.17 1.45
C GLY A 135 5.49 4.91 2.18
N ARG A 136 6.09 3.75 1.87
CA ARG A 136 5.79 2.48 2.56
C ARG A 136 6.16 2.50 4.04
N ARG A 137 7.31 3.08 4.40
CA ARG A 137 7.71 3.22 5.81
C ARG A 137 6.78 4.15 6.58
N ARG A 138 6.39 5.27 5.98
CA ARG A 138 5.38 6.19 6.55
C ARG A 138 4.04 5.49 6.75
N LEU A 139 3.61 4.71 5.77
CA LEU A 139 2.36 3.94 5.86
C LEU A 139 2.41 2.88 6.96
N ALA A 140 3.53 2.17 7.12
CA ALA A 140 3.71 1.20 8.20
C ALA A 140 3.60 1.88 9.58
N LEU A 141 4.33 2.98 9.77
CA LEU A 141 4.30 3.78 11.00
C LEU A 141 2.90 4.33 11.30
N ALA A 142 2.23 4.91 10.29
CA ALA A 142 0.88 5.43 10.43
C ALA A 142 -0.14 4.33 10.74
N SER A 143 0.01 3.15 10.14
CA SER A 143 -0.85 1.99 10.43
C SER A 143 -0.70 1.51 11.87
N GLU A 144 0.52 1.56 12.42
CA GLU A 144 0.76 1.25 13.82
C GLU A 144 0.08 2.28 14.75
N LEU A 145 0.18 3.58 14.43
CA LEU A 145 -0.52 4.63 15.17
C LEU A 145 -2.04 4.45 15.13
N LEU A 146 -2.62 4.06 13.99
CA LEU A 146 -4.05 3.70 13.90
C LEU A 146 -4.41 2.53 14.80
N ASN A 147 -3.58 1.48 14.84
CA ASN A 147 -3.81 0.33 15.73
C ASN A 147 -3.74 0.73 17.21
N ARG A 148 -2.99 1.78 17.54
CA ARG A 148 -2.90 2.37 18.88
C ARG A 148 -4.00 3.39 19.17
N ASN A 149 -4.97 3.57 18.26
CA ASN A 149 -6.07 4.52 18.37
C ASN A 149 -5.62 5.99 18.39
N GLU A 150 -4.61 6.33 17.58
CA GLU A 150 -4.07 7.68 17.41
C GLU A 150 -4.27 8.20 15.96
N PRO A 151 -5.52 8.39 15.51
CA PRO A 151 -5.82 8.69 14.10
C PRO A 151 -5.31 10.06 13.63
N ALA A 152 -5.27 11.05 14.52
CA ALA A 152 -4.78 12.39 14.18
C ALA A 152 -3.27 12.38 13.83
N GLN A 153 -2.46 11.67 14.61
CA GLN A 153 -1.03 11.51 14.39
C GLN A 153 -0.77 10.66 13.15
N ALA A 154 -1.51 9.57 12.98
CA ALA A 154 -1.42 8.72 11.80
C ALA A 154 -1.71 9.52 10.51
N SER A 155 -2.73 10.37 10.52
CA SER A 155 -3.05 11.24 9.39
C SER A 155 -1.94 12.24 9.07
N GLN A 156 -1.27 12.80 10.08
CA GLN A 156 -0.17 13.76 9.87
C GLN A 156 1.06 13.12 9.24
N ILE A 157 1.46 11.93 9.72
CA ILE A 157 2.60 11.17 9.17
C ILE A 157 2.38 10.83 7.68
N MET A 158 1.12 10.65 7.28
CA MET A 158 0.74 10.31 5.91
C MET A 158 0.65 11.50 4.96
N LEU A 159 0.64 12.75 5.45
CA LEU A 159 0.52 13.93 4.58
C LEU A 159 1.54 13.96 3.44
N PRO A 160 2.84 13.63 3.63
CA PRO A 160 3.81 13.61 2.54
C PRO A 160 3.52 12.52 1.50
N VAL A 161 2.94 11.39 1.92
CA VAL A 161 2.66 10.23 1.04
C VAL A 161 1.56 10.57 0.03
N VAL A 162 0.65 11.47 0.39
CA VAL A 162 -0.41 11.94 -0.52
C VAL A 162 0.14 12.63 -1.76
N SER A 163 1.38 13.15 -1.71
CA SER A 163 2.04 13.75 -2.87
C SER A 163 2.51 12.71 -3.90
N GLU A 164 2.62 11.43 -3.52
CA GLU A 164 3.03 10.34 -4.42
C GLU A 164 1.89 9.88 -5.35
N GLY A 165 0.64 10.34 -5.10
CA GLY A 165 -0.54 10.04 -5.90
C GLY A 165 -1.39 8.89 -5.35
N ALA A 166 -2.37 8.43 -6.14
CA ALA A 166 -3.26 7.35 -5.74
C ALA A 166 -2.52 6.01 -5.77
N SER A 167 -2.49 5.31 -4.63
CA SER A 167 -2.00 3.94 -4.56
C SER A 167 -2.99 3.05 -3.82
N GLY A 168 -3.01 1.75 -4.17
CA GLY A 168 -3.90 0.81 -3.50
C GLY A 168 -3.69 0.74 -1.98
N GLU A 169 -2.45 0.93 -1.52
CA GLU A 169 -2.11 0.92 -0.08
C GLU A 169 -2.58 2.20 0.62
N LEU A 170 -2.38 3.37 0.00
CA LEU A 170 -2.84 4.65 0.55
C LEU A 170 -4.36 4.69 0.67
N LEU A 171 -5.10 4.21 -0.35
CA LEU A 171 -6.56 4.18 -0.31
C LEU A 171 -7.08 3.21 0.74
N ALA A 172 -6.46 2.04 0.90
CA ALA A 172 -6.81 1.10 1.98
C ALA A 172 -6.55 1.71 3.36
N PHE A 173 -5.46 2.48 3.52
CA PHE A 173 -5.19 3.22 4.75
C PHE A 173 -6.25 4.30 5.02
N ILE A 174 -6.60 5.12 4.02
CA ILE A 174 -7.63 6.17 4.14
C ILE A 174 -8.97 5.56 4.59
N LEU A 175 -9.37 4.45 4.00
CA LEU A 175 -10.59 3.72 4.36
C LEU A 175 -10.60 3.30 5.84
N ARG A 176 -9.49 2.73 6.32
CA ARG A 176 -9.32 2.36 7.75
C ARG A 176 -9.29 3.59 8.65
N LEU A 177 -8.64 4.67 8.23
CA LEU A 177 -8.65 5.94 8.95
C LEU A 177 -10.07 6.49 9.08
N CYS A 178 -10.89 6.42 8.02
CA CYS A 178 -12.29 6.85 8.06
C CYS A 178 -13.15 6.04 9.05
N GLU A 179 -12.81 4.78 9.31
CA GLU A 179 -13.50 3.93 10.28
C GLU A 179 -13.28 4.41 11.72
N GLN A 180 -12.10 4.96 12.02
CA GLN A 180 -11.76 5.49 13.35
C GLN A 180 -12.05 7.00 13.48
N ASP A 181 -11.73 7.77 12.44
CA ASP A 181 -11.89 9.22 12.35
C ASP A 181 -12.25 9.63 10.91
N ALA A 182 -13.56 9.74 10.67
CA ALA A 182 -14.11 10.13 9.37
C ALA A 182 -13.63 11.51 8.91
N ALA A 183 -13.39 12.45 9.84
CA ALA A 183 -12.96 13.80 9.51
C ALA A 183 -11.50 13.82 9.04
N ALA A 184 -10.61 13.14 9.76
CA ALA A 184 -9.21 13.01 9.37
C ALA A 184 -9.06 12.26 8.04
N GLY A 185 -9.80 11.16 7.85
CA GLY A 185 -9.79 10.41 6.59
C GLY A 185 -10.33 11.22 5.41
N GLY A 186 -11.43 11.96 5.60
CA GLY A 186 -11.99 12.86 4.60
C GLY A 186 -11.03 14.00 4.21
N ALA A 187 -10.31 14.58 5.18
CA ALA A 187 -9.30 15.60 4.91
C ALA A 187 -8.13 15.05 4.09
N LEU A 188 -7.60 13.87 4.46
CA LEU A 188 -6.50 13.23 3.73
C LEU A 188 -6.90 12.86 2.30
N TYR A 189 -8.11 12.34 2.12
CA TYR A 189 -8.68 12.03 0.80
C TYR A 189 -8.89 13.29 -0.04
N SER A 190 -9.36 14.39 0.56
CA SER A 190 -9.52 15.66 -0.15
C SER A 190 -8.18 16.21 -0.67
N LEU A 191 -7.12 16.10 0.12
CA LEU A 191 -5.77 16.45 -0.32
C LEU A 191 -5.29 15.56 -1.48
N LEU A 192 -5.59 14.27 -1.43
CA LEU A 192 -5.28 13.33 -2.50
C LEU A 192 -5.97 13.73 -3.80
N LEU A 193 -7.26 14.08 -3.75
CA LEU A 193 -8.01 14.58 -4.90
C LEU A 193 -7.38 15.85 -5.48
N ILE A 194 -6.97 16.80 -4.64
CA ILE A 194 -6.30 18.03 -5.09
C ILE A 194 -4.98 17.70 -5.81
N ASN A 195 -4.18 16.78 -5.28
CA ASN A 195 -2.92 16.39 -5.91
C ASN A 195 -3.15 15.70 -7.26
N ILE A 196 -4.12 14.79 -7.34
CA ILE A 196 -4.47 14.08 -8.59
C ILE A 196 -4.97 15.04 -9.65
N ARG A 197 -5.76 16.06 -9.26
CA ARG A 197 -6.22 17.10 -10.19
C ARG A 197 -5.05 17.85 -10.84
N ASN A 198 -3.99 18.09 -10.09
CA ASN A 198 -2.81 18.83 -10.54
C ASN A 198 -1.77 17.93 -11.24
N ASP A 199 -1.89 16.61 -11.11
CA ASP A 199 -1.00 15.64 -11.77
C ASP A 199 -1.36 15.51 -13.27
N GLN A 200 -0.44 15.98 -14.12
CA GLN A 200 -0.56 15.84 -15.58
C GLN A 200 -0.46 14.39 -16.04
N LEU A 201 0.13 13.52 -15.21
CA LEU A 201 0.29 12.10 -15.46
C LEU A 201 -0.81 11.26 -14.79
N ALA A 202 -1.82 11.88 -14.18
CA ALA A 202 -2.99 11.17 -13.66
C ALA A 202 -3.76 10.49 -14.80
N ASP A 203 -4.15 9.25 -14.58
CA ASP A 203 -4.79 8.37 -15.56
C ASP A 203 -6.10 7.74 -15.05
N ALA A 204 -6.67 6.84 -15.86
CA ALA A 204 -7.92 6.16 -15.55
C ALA A 204 -7.83 5.27 -14.30
N ASN A 205 -6.66 4.69 -14.01
CA ASN A 205 -6.47 3.85 -12.82
C ASN A 205 -6.44 4.69 -11.55
N ASP A 206 -5.90 5.91 -11.59
CA ASP A 206 -5.99 6.84 -10.47
C ASP A 206 -7.47 7.14 -10.13
N VAL A 207 -8.28 7.40 -11.15
CA VAL A 207 -9.72 7.65 -11.00
C VAL A 207 -10.44 6.42 -10.43
N LEU A 208 -10.13 5.22 -10.92
CA LEU A 208 -10.70 3.97 -10.40
C LEU A 208 -10.32 3.71 -8.94
N LEU A 209 -9.08 3.99 -8.55
CA LEU A 209 -8.63 3.85 -7.17
C LEU A 209 -9.34 4.84 -6.25
N VAL A 210 -9.37 6.13 -6.61
CA VAL A 210 -10.02 7.14 -5.77
C VAL A 210 -11.54 7.07 -5.78
N ALA A 211 -12.16 6.34 -6.70
CA ALA A 211 -13.59 6.06 -6.64
C ALA A 211 -13.97 5.15 -5.45
N ALA A 212 -13.05 4.29 -4.99
CA ALA A 212 -13.37 3.25 -4.02
C ALA A 212 -13.89 3.78 -2.68
N PRO A 213 -13.31 4.81 -2.03
CA PRO A 213 -13.84 5.35 -0.78
C PRO A 213 -15.28 5.88 -0.85
N LEU A 214 -15.77 6.21 -2.05
CA LEU A 214 -17.11 6.79 -2.25
C LEU A 214 -18.12 5.75 -2.74
N ILE A 215 -17.67 4.82 -3.58
CA ILE A 215 -18.54 3.92 -4.34
C ILE A 215 -18.42 2.47 -3.87
N SER A 216 -17.21 2.01 -3.54
CA SER A 216 -16.96 0.61 -3.21
C SER A 216 -15.87 0.48 -2.13
N PRO A 217 -16.16 0.84 -0.87
CA PRO A 217 -15.15 0.97 0.19
C PRO A 217 -14.40 -0.33 0.52
N HIS A 218 -14.92 -1.48 0.11
CA HIS A 218 -14.29 -2.79 0.34
C HIS A 218 -13.60 -3.37 -0.91
N LEU A 219 -13.56 -2.63 -2.01
CA LEU A 219 -13.06 -3.12 -3.29
C LEU A 219 -12.31 -2.02 -4.05
N LEU A 220 -11.00 -2.21 -4.19
CA LEU A 220 -10.15 -1.42 -5.09
C LEU A 220 -10.06 -2.12 -6.44
N VAL A 221 -10.07 -1.34 -7.50
CA VAL A 221 -10.12 -1.83 -8.88
C VAL A 221 -9.09 -1.07 -9.70
N VAL A 222 -8.32 -1.79 -10.50
CA VAL A 222 -7.43 -1.21 -11.52
C VAL A 222 -7.47 -2.06 -12.79
N VAL A 223 -7.04 -1.48 -13.90
CA VAL A 223 -6.90 -2.16 -15.19
C VAL A 223 -5.41 -2.33 -15.48
N ASP A 224 -4.99 -3.56 -15.75
CA ASP A 224 -3.59 -3.82 -16.08
C ASP A 224 -3.23 -3.47 -17.53
N GLY A 225 -1.94 -3.57 -17.86
CA GLY A 225 -1.44 -3.25 -19.21
C GLY A 225 -1.97 -4.17 -20.32
N GLN A 226 -2.61 -5.30 -19.98
CA GLN A 226 -3.28 -6.19 -20.92
C GLN A 226 -4.78 -5.88 -21.03
N GLY A 227 -5.28 -4.93 -20.25
CA GLY A 227 -6.70 -4.59 -20.21
C GLY A 227 -7.51 -5.51 -19.32
N ALA A 228 -6.90 -6.32 -18.45
CA ALA A 228 -7.65 -7.14 -17.51
C ALA A 228 -7.93 -6.37 -16.21
N LEU A 229 -9.13 -6.59 -15.64
CA LEU A 229 -9.48 -6.04 -14.34
C LEU A 229 -8.73 -6.78 -13.22
N GLN A 230 -8.11 -5.99 -12.35
CA GLN A 230 -7.48 -6.44 -11.13
C GLN A 230 -8.27 -5.91 -9.95
N PHE A 231 -8.50 -6.77 -8.96
CA PHE A 231 -9.28 -6.45 -7.78
C PHE A 231 -8.44 -6.66 -6.53
N ARG A 232 -8.59 -5.75 -5.55
CA ARG A 232 -8.04 -5.92 -4.21
C ARG A 232 -9.14 -5.64 -3.21
N THR A 233 -9.44 -6.62 -2.37
CA THR A 233 -10.42 -6.44 -1.30
C THR A 233 -9.78 -5.70 -0.13
N VAL A 234 -10.56 -4.82 0.49
CA VAL A 234 -10.17 -4.11 1.70
C VAL A 234 -11.05 -4.63 2.84
N GLN A 235 -10.43 -5.31 3.80
CA GLN A 235 -11.14 -6.01 4.87
C GLN A 235 -11.78 -5.06 5.90
N GLN A 236 -11.21 -3.87 6.07
CA GLN A 236 -11.60 -2.89 7.07
C GLN A 236 -11.66 -1.51 6.44
N GLY A 237 -12.62 -0.71 6.87
CA GLY A 237 -12.77 0.66 6.41
C GLY A 237 -14.20 1.12 6.23
N ALA A 238 -14.39 2.43 6.34
CA ALA A 238 -15.69 3.08 6.19
C ALA A 238 -15.74 3.93 4.91
N ALA A 239 -16.92 4.01 4.30
CA ALA A 239 -17.16 4.92 3.17
C ALA A 239 -17.06 6.39 3.60
N ILE A 240 -16.62 7.23 2.68
CA ILE A 240 -16.63 8.68 2.85
C ILE A 240 -18.01 9.22 2.45
N ASN A 241 -18.78 9.67 3.44
CA ASN A 241 -20.14 10.18 3.25
C ASN A 241 -20.22 11.71 3.28
N ASP A 242 -19.29 12.39 2.62
CA ASP A 242 -19.28 13.85 2.50
C ASP A 242 -19.65 14.29 1.07
N GLU A 243 -20.71 15.10 0.97
CA GLU A 243 -21.26 15.57 -0.31
C GLU A 243 -20.34 16.54 -1.06
N THR A 244 -19.55 17.33 -0.34
CA THR A 244 -18.57 18.24 -0.93
C THR A 244 -17.41 17.46 -1.52
N ILE A 245 -16.92 16.46 -0.79
CA ILE A 245 -15.89 15.55 -1.27
C ILE A 245 -16.38 14.77 -2.50
N ARG A 246 -17.61 14.24 -2.44
CA ARG A 246 -18.20 13.47 -3.54
C ARG A 246 -18.32 14.30 -4.82
N ARG A 247 -18.83 15.53 -4.74
CA ARG A 247 -18.86 16.46 -5.89
C ARG A 247 -17.45 16.80 -6.39
N GLY A 248 -16.50 17.00 -5.47
CA GLY A 248 -15.09 17.20 -5.81
C GLY A 248 -14.51 16.06 -6.63
N PHE A 249 -14.78 14.81 -6.22
CA PHE A 249 -14.38 13.62 -6.95
C PHE A 249 -14.95 13.59 -8.37
N TYR A 250 -16.27 13.76 -8.56
CA TYR A 250 -16.87 13.70 -9.90
C TYR A 250 -16.31 14.75 -10.85
N ASN A 251 -16.07 15.97 -10.35
CA ASN A 251 -15.45 17.03 -11.15
C ASN A 251 -14.02 16.67 -11.61
N ILE A 252 -13.24 16.03 -10.74
CA ILE A 252 -11.86 15.61 -11.05
C ILE A 252 -11.86 14.40 -11.98
N ALA A 253 -12.71 13.41 -11.71
CA ALA A 253 -12.90 12.24 -12.54
C ALA A 253 -13.30 12.65 -13.96
N GLU A 254 -14.24 13.58 -14.12
CA GLU A 254 -14.60 14.12 -15.43
C GLU A 254 -13.39 14.73 -16.16
N GLN A 255 -12.62 15.59 -15.49
CA GLN A 255 -11.45 16.25 -16.08
C GLN A 255 -10.39 15.26 -16.58
N ILE A 256 -10.20 14.14 -15.86
CA ILE A 256 -9.22 13.10 -16.21
C ILE A 256 -9.78 12.19 -17.30
N LEU A 257 -11.03 11.71 -17.17
CA LEU A 257 -11.64 10.77 -18.11
C LEU A 257 -11.90 11.39 -19.50
N LEU A 258 -12.17 12.69 -19.56
CA LEU A 258 -12.34 13.43 -20.81
C LEU A 258 -11.02 13.95 -21.39
N ARG A 259 -9.88 13.73 -20.71
CA ARG A 259 -8.57 14.16 -21.20
C ARG A 259 -8.24 13.46 -22.52
N PRO A 260 -7.71 14.19 -23.52
CA PRO A 260 -7.17 13.58 -24.73
C PRO A 260 -6.01 12.62 -24.37
N LEU A 261 -5.94 11.48 -25.05
CA LEU A 261 -4.81 10.56 -24.89
C LEU A 261 -3.55 11.22 -25.44
N VAL A 262 -2.55 11.43 -24.60
CA VAL A 262 -1.26 12.00 -25.02
C VAL A 262 -0.54 10.96 -25.89
N PRO A 263 -0.03 11.31 -27.08
CA PRO A 263 0.82 10.44 -27.86
C PRO A 263 2.03 10.01 -27.03
N ARG A 264 2.15 8.71 -26.71
CA ARG A 264 3.42 8.15 -26.26
C ARG A 264 4.45 8.21 -27.40
N ALA A 265 5.73 8.16 -27.04
CA ALA A 265 6.85 8.11 -27.99
C ALA A 265 6.57 7.11 -29.13
N GLU A 266 7.10 7.43 -30.33
CA GLU A 266 6.84 6.68 -31.56
C GLU A 266 6.99 5.16 -31.34
N GLY A 267 5.93 4.41 -31.65
CA GLY A 267 5.90 2.93 -31.54
C GLY A 267 5.20 2.35 -30.30
N ALA A 268 4.84 3.14 -29.30
CA ALA A 268 4.10 2.63 -28.14
C ALA A 268 2.59 2.50 -28.42
N SER A 269 2.03 1.31 -28.18
CA SER A 269 0.59 1.06 -28.33
C SER A 269 -0.23 1.91 -27.34
N ARG A 270 -1.24 2.63 -27.86
CA ARG A 270 -2.21 3.42 -27.08
C ARG A 270 -3.35 2.58 -26.51
N LEU A 271 -3.45 1.32 -26.95
CA LEU A 271 -4.54 0.43 -26.61
C LEU A 271 -4.73 0.22 -25.10
N PRO A 272 -3.68 0.05 -24.27
CA PRO A 272 -3.86 -0.14 -22.82
C PRO A 272 -4.55 1.05 -22.14
N ASP A 273 -4.17 2.28 -22.52
CA ASP A 273 -4.72 3.51 -21.94
C ASP A 273 -6.18 3.71 -22.39
N ALA A 274 -6.49 3.39 -23.66
CA ALA A 274 -7.85 3.42 -24.18
C ALA A 274 -8.76 2.38 -23.50
N VAL A 275 -8.24 1.17 -23.24
CA VAL A 275 -8.98 0.14 -22.47
C VAL A 275 -9.23 0.59 -21.04
N ALA A 276 -8.22 1.13 -20.36
CA ALA A 276 -8.38 1.60 -18.98
C ALA A 276 -9.42 2.73 -18.88
N LEU A 277 -9.39 3.71 -19.80
CA LEU A 277 -10.40 4.77 -19.89
C LEU A 277 -11.80 4.21 -20.18
N TYR A 278 -11.92 3.28 -21.14
CA TYR A 278 -13.21 2.65 -21.47
C TYR A 278 -13.84 1.98 -20.25
N VAL A 279 -13.04 1.19 -19.53
CA VAL A 279 -13.47 0.48 -18.32
C VAL A 279 -13.82 1.45 -17.18
N ALA A 280 -13.00 2.49 -16.97
CA ALA A 280 -13.26 3.49 -15.94
C ALA A 280 -14.56 4.25 -16.21
N ILE A 281 -14.80 4.69 -17.45
CA ILE A 281 -16.04 5.36 -17.83
C ILE A 281 -17.22 4.40 -17.66
N ALA A 282 -17.13 3.18 -18.21
CA ALA A 282 -18.22 2.22 -18.16
C ALA A 282 -18.64 1.88 -16.71
N ARG A 283 -17.67 1.76 -15.80
CA ARG A 283 -17.92 1.45 -14.39
C ARG A 283 -18.50 2.65 -13.62
N LEU A 284 -18.05 3.87 -13.93
CA LEU A 284 -18.48 5.07 -13.20
C LEU A 284 -19.75 5.70 -13.77
N LEU A 285 -20.12 5.40 -15.02
CA LEU A 285 -21.27 6.01 -15.69
C LEU A 285 -22.58 5.91 -14.89
N PRO A 286 -22.97 4.76 -14.31
CA PRO A 286 -24.19 4.66 -13.50
C PRO A 286 -24.19 5.59 -12.27
N HIS A 287 -23.00 5.94 -11.77
CA HIS A 287 -22.83 6.85 -10.64
C HIS A 287 -22.87 8.31 -11.10
N PHE A 288 -22.28 8.64 -12.25
CA PHE A 288 -22.44 9.95 -12.89
C PHE A 288 -23.90 10.25 -13.24
N GLU A 289 -24.68 9.27 -13.68
CA GLU A 289 -26.11 9.45 -13.97
C GLU A 289 -26.92 9.85 -12.73
N ARG A 290 -26.54 9.35 -11.56
CA ARG A 290 -27.20 9.66 -10.28
C ARG A 290 -26.74 10.99 -9.70
N GLU A 291 -25.44 11.28 -9.75
CA GLU A 291 -24.84 12.35 -8.96
C GLU A 291 -24.39 13.57 -9.80
N SER A 292 -24.15 13.42 -11.11
CA SER A 292 -23.64 14.50 -11.99
C SER A 292 -24.10 14.35 -13.45
N GLN A 293 -25.36 14.67 -13.71
CA GLN A 293 -26.03 14.48 -15.02
C GLN A 293 -25.41 15.30 -16.17
N SER A 294 -24.77 16.43 -15.89
CA SER A 294 -24.18 17.33 -16.92
C SER A 294 -22.98 16.72 -17.66
N SER A 295 -22.38 15.67 -17.11
CA SER A 295 -21.17 15.03 -17.66
C SER A 295 -21.51 13.76 -18.45
N VAL A 296 -22.70 13.19 -18.27
CA VAL A 296 -23.13 11.88 -18.80
C VAL A 296 -23.01 11.81 -20.32
N SER A 297 -23.60 12.77 -21.05
CA SER A 297 -23.59 12.73 -22.52
C SER A 297 -22.17 12.82 -23.09
N ARG A 298 -21.27 13.59 -22.45
CA ARG A 298 -19.88 13.72 -22.86
C ARG A 298 -19.09 12.44 -22.59
N LEU A 299 -19.32 11.80 -21.44
CA LEU A 299 -18.71 10.52 -21.09
C LEU A 299 -19.21 9.38 -22.00
N GLN A 300 -20.50 9.34 -22.32
CA GLN A 300 -21.07 8.37 -23.27
C GLN A 300 -20.47 8.52 -24.67
N LEU A 301 -20.33 9.76 -25.16
CA LEU A 301 -19.65 10.04 -26.44
C LEU A 301 -18.19 9.58 -26.40
N ARG A 302 -17.48 9.87 -25.31
CA ARG A 302 -16.08 9.44 -25.14
C ARG A 302 -15.96 7.92 -25.13
N MET A 303 -16.85 7.24 -24.41
CA MET A 303 -16.92 5.78 -24.34
C MET A 303 -17.19 5.14 -25.70
N SER A 304 -18.08 5.74 -26.52
CA SER A 304 -18.37 5.22 -27.86
C SER A 304 -17.17 5.37 -28.80
N THR A 305 -16.45 6.49 -28.74
CA THR A 305 -15.19 6.68 -29.48
C THR A 305 -14.16 5.63 -29.07
N LEU A 306 -13.91 5.45 -27.78
CA LEU A 306 -12.96 4.45 -27.27
C LEU A 306 -13.36 3.03 -27.68
N SER A 307 -14.66 2.74 -27.70
CA SER A 307 -15.15 1.43 -28.12
C SER A 307 -14.82 1.11 -29.58
N ASN A 308 -14.73 2.12 -30.45
CA ASN A 308 -14.34 1.90 -31.85
C ASN A 308 -12.84 1.64 -32.01
N GLU A 309 -12.02 2.07 -31.04
CA GLU A 309 -10.58 1.81 -31.01
C GLU A 309 -10.23 0.42 -30.44
N ILE A 310 -11.15 -0.21 -29.71
CA ILE A 310 -10.93 -1.52 -29.06
C ILE A 310 -11.55 -2.65 -29.91
N GLU A 311 -10.78 -3.71 -30.12
CA GLU A 311 -11.22 -4.92 -30.81
C GLU A 311 -12.52 -5.51 -30.22
N ALA A 312 -13.45 -5.95 -31.06
CA ALA A 312 -14.77 -6.42 -30.64
C ALA A 312 -14.74 -7.55 -29.60
N GLY A 313 -13.93 -8.60 -29.83
CA GLY A 313 -13.82 -9.71 -28.87
C GLY A 313 -13.25 -9.30 -27.51
N ARG A 314 -12.36 -8.30 -27.49
CA ARG A 314 -11.85 -7.73 -26.23
C ARG A 314 -12.94 -6.91 -25.53
N ARG A 315 -13.72 -6.10 -26.27
CA ARG A 315 -14.85 -5.36 -25.72
C ARG A 315 -15.90 -6.26 -25.08
N GLU A 316 -16.24 -7.37 -25.71
CA GLU A 316 -17.18 -8.35 -25.16
C GLU A 316 -16.68 -8.94 -23.84
N SER A 317 -15.40 -9.31 -23.78
CA SER A 317 -14.75 -9.79 -22.55
C SER A 317 -14.77 -8.73 -21.44
N LEU A 318 -14.46 -7.48 -21.77
CA LEU A 318 -14.51 -6.36 -20.81
C LEU A 318 -15.93 -6.12 -20.29
N ASN A 319 -16.93 -6.11 -21.18
CA ASN A 319 -18.33 -5.94 -20.80
C ASN A 319 -18.84 -7.08 -19.92
N ALA A 320 -18.39 -8.32 -20.16
CA ALA A 320 -18.69 -9.44 -19.30
C ALA A 320 -18.10 -9.26 -17.88
N GLN A 321 -16.90 -8.70 -17.77
CA GLN A 321 -16.26 -8.43 -16.47
C GLN A 321 -16.91 -7.23 -15.74
N LEU A 322 -17.38 -6.22 -16.47
CA LEU A 322 -18.05 -5.03 -15.92
C LEU A 322 -19.40 -5.36 -15.27
N ARG A 323 -20.13 -6.36 -15.77
CA ARG A 323 -21.42 -6.84 -15.23
C ARG A 323 -21.31 -7.59 -13.90
N LEU A 324 -20.10 -7.73 -13.35
CA LEU A 324 -19.91 -8.24 -11.99
C LEU A 324 -20.27 -7.13 -10.98
N ASP A 325 -21.55 -6.76 -10.93
CA ASP A 325 -22.13 -5.68 -10.10
C ASP A 325 -22.07 -5.96 -8.58
N SER A 326 -21.52 -7.09 -8.16
CA SER A 326 -21.50 -7.50 -6.76
C SER A 326 -20.32 -8.44 -6.51
N LEU A 327 -19.20 -7.86 -6.07
CA LEU A 327 -18.35 -8.55 -5.10
C LEU A 327 -18.79 -8.04 -3.72
N THR A 328 -19.96 -8.47 -3.26
CA THR A 328 -20.25 -8.44 -1.82
C THR A 328 -19.05 -9.03 -1.09
N PRO A 329 -18.58 -8.44 0.03
CA PRO A 329 -17.42 -8.94 0.77
C PRO A 329 -17.56 -10.42 1.17
N GLU A 330 -18.78 -10.95 1.16
CA GLU A 330 -19.08 -12.35 1.44
C GLU A 330 -18.67 -13.35 0.35
N ARG A 331 -18.27 -12.93 -0.85
CA ARG A 331 -17.64 -13.81 -1.86
C ARG A 331 -16.99 -12.97 -2.96
N PRO A 332 -15.70 -12.61 -2.84
CA PRO A 332 -14.95 -12.30 -4.03
C PRO A 332 -15.09 -13.52 -4.95
N GLY A 333 -15.61 -13.31 -6.16
CA GLY A 333 -15.68 -14.33 -7.19
C GLY A 333 -14.31 -14.99 -7.24
N ASP A 334 -14.26 -16.25 -6.79
CA ASP A 334 -12.99 -16.89 -6.46
C ASP A 334 -12.06 -16.77 -7.69
N PRO A 335 -10.91 -16.07 -7.58
CA PRO A 335 -10.05 -15.79 -8.72
C PRO A 335 -9.47 -17.06 -9.35
N LEU A 336 -9.62 -18.19 -8.67
CA LEU A 336 -9.23 -19.53 -9.11
C LEU A 336 -10.44 -20.34 -9.63
N ARG A 337 -11.68 -19.86 -9.48
CA ARG A 337 -12.91 -20.60 -9.81
C ARG A 337 -12.90 -21.18 -11.21
N ALA A 338 -12.55 -20.37 -12.22
CA ALA A 338 -12.49 -20.83 -13.60
C ALA A 338 -11.49 -21.99 -13.79
N GLN A 339 -10.36 -21.94 -13.08
CA GLN A 339 -9.32 -22.98 -13.14
C GLN A 339 -9.72 -24.21 -12.31
N THR A 340 -10.40 -24.02 -11.17
CA THR A 340 -10.98 -25.11 -10.37
C THR A 340 -12.08 -25.84 -11.12
N ASP A 341 -12.95 -25.11 -11.84
CA ASP A 341 -13.98 -25.68 -12.70
C ASP A 341 -13.37 -26.44 -13.89
N GLN A 342 -12.26 -25.93 -14.46
CA GLN A 342 -11.49 -26.63 -15.49
C GLN A 342 -10.83 -27.90 -14.95
N LEU A 343 -10.26 -27.85 -13.74
CA LEU A 343 -9.66 -29.01 -13.08
C LEU A 343 -10.69 -30.11 -12.83
N GLY A 344 -11.92 -29.73 -12.44
CA GLY A 344 -13.03 -30.67 -12.27
C GLY A 344 -13.53 -31.31 -13.58
N ARG A 345 -13.30 -30.68 -14.73
CA ARG A 345 -13.70 -31.18 -16.06
C ARG A 345 -12.59 -31.90 -16.81
N ALA A 346 -11.34 -31.76 -16.38
CA ALA A 346 -10.18 -32.38 -17.01
C ALA A 346 -10.21 -33.89 -16.84
N ARG A 347 -10.09 -34.62 -17.96
CA ARG A 347 -10.18 -36.09 -18.03
C ARG A 347 -8.83 -36.79 -18.01
N ASP A 348 -7.77 -36.10 -18.46
CA ASP A 348 -6.41 -36.64 -18.52
C ASP A 348 -5.58 -36.16 -17.32
N ALA A 349 -4.73 -37.04 -16.81
CA ALA A 349 -3.85 -36.77 -15.68
C ALA A 349 -2.86 -35.65 -16.00
N ALA A 350 -2.30 -35.63 -17.22
CA ALA A 350 -1.36 -34.59 -17.64
C ALA A 350 -2.02 -33.19 -17.70
N ASP A 351 -3.25 -33.11 -18.20
CA ASP A 351 -4.01 -31.86 -18.22
C ASP A 351 -4.43 -31.40 -16.82
N ARG A 352 -4.84 -32.34 -15.95
CA ARG A 352 -5.13 -32.04 -14.54
C ARG A 352 -3.92 -31.47 -13.83
N ASP A 353 -2.75 -32.09 -13.99
CA ASP A 353 -1.50 -31.66 -13.36
C ASP A 353 -1.07 -30.26 -13.86
N ARG A 354 -1.23 -29.98 -15.15
CA ARG A 354 -0.97 -28.65 -15.73
C ARG A 354 -1.90 -27.58 -15.17
N ILE A 355 -3.20 -27.87 -15.07
CA ILE A 355 -4.19 -26.92 -14.53
C ILE A 355 -3.94 -26.71 -13.03
N ALA A 356 -3.67 -27.77 -12.28
CA ALA A 356 -3.35 -27.73 -10.86
C ALA A 356 -2.10 -26.87 -10.58
N LEU A 357 -1.03 -27.01 -11.38
CA LEU A 357 0.13 -26.11 -11.32
C LEU A 357 -0.23 -24.65 -11.58
N GLY A 358 -1.10 -24.40 -12.57
CA GLY A 358 -1.61 -23.05 -12.85
C GLY A 358 -2.32 -22.43 -11.65
N ILE A 359 -3.11 -23.23 -10.93
CA ILE A 359 -3.78 -22.84 -9.68
C ILE A 359 -2.74 -22.59 -8.59
N VAL A 360 -1.76 -23.48 -8.40
CA VAL A 360 -0.69 -23.32 -7.39
C VAL A 360 0.03 -21.99 -7.59
N ARG A 361 0.46 -21.68 -8.82
CA ARG A 361 1.21 -20.46 -9.12
C ARG A 361 0.41 -19.20 -8.84
N LYS A 362 -0.85 -19.18 -9.32
CA LYS A 362 -1.74 -18.03 -9.14
C LYS A 362 -2.16 -17.86 -7.67
N ALA A 363 -2.43 -18.95 -6.97
CA ALA A 363 -2.75 -18.95 -5.54
C ALA A 363 -1.57 -18.47 -4.69
N ALA A 364 -0.34 -18.92 -4.99
CA ALA A 364 0.87 -18.46 -4.30
C ALA A 364 1.13 -16.97 -4.54
N GLN A 365 1.01 -16.48 -5.78
CA GLN A 365 1.11 -15.05 -6.11
C GLN A 365 0.07 -14.18 -5.38
N GLN A 366 -1.11 -14.74 -5.11
CA GLN A 366 -2.19 -14.06 -4.40
C GLN A 366 -2.20 -14.37 -2.89
N ARG A 367 -1.17 -15.03 -2.36
CA ARG A 367 -1.01 -15.38 -0.93
C ARG A 367 -2.10 -16.30 -0.37
N PHE A 368 -2.74 -17.11 -1.21
CA PHE A 368 -3.73 -18.12 -0.81
C PHE A 368 -3.06 -19.47 -0.51
N TRP A 369 -2.22 -19.52 0.53
CA TRP A 369 -1.33 -20.65 0.84
C TRP A 369 -2.07 -21.99 0.98
N ASP A 370 -3.20 -22.00 1.67
CA ASP A 370 -3.99 -23.23 1.86
C ASP A 370 -4.66 -23.73 0.58
N ARG A 371 -4.93 -22.84 -0.37
CA ARG A 371 -5.45 -23.21 -1.68
C ARG A 371 -4.34 -23.70 -2.59
N ALA A 372 -3.17 -23.07 -2.55
CA ALA A 372 -1.99 -23.55 -3.25
C ALA A 372 -1.62 -24.98 -2.80
N ARG A 373 -1.61 -25.25 -1.48
CA ARG A 373 -1.35 -26.60 -0.93
C ARG A 373 -2.38 -27.63 -1.37
N ARG A 374 -3.68 -27.28 -1.35
CA ARG A 374 -4.75 -28.17 -1.83
C ARG A 374 -4.63 -28.48 -3.32
N ALA A 375 -4.36 -27.46 -4.14
CA ALA A 375 -4.14 -27.67 -5.58
C ALA A 375 -2.88 -28.51 -5.85
N ALA A 376 -1.82 -28.34 -5.06
CA ALA A 376 -0.62 -29.17 -5.17
C ALA A 376 -0.87 -30.65 -4.79
N ALA A 377 -1.79 -30.91 -3.85
CA ALA A 377 -2.16 -32.27 -3.45
C ALA A 377 -2.92 -33.05 -4.55
N GLU A 378 -3.64 -32.33 -5.43
CA GLU A 378 -4.37 -32.89 -6.57
C GLU A 378 -3.46 -33.29 -7.75
N ILE A 379 -2.17 -32.91 -7.73
CA ILE A 379 -1.19 -33.26 -8.76
C ILE A 379 -0.83 -34.75 -8.64
N VAL A 380 -0.98 -35.51 -9.71
CA VAL A 380 -0.70 -36.95 -9.76
C VAL A 380 0.81 -37.19 -9.81
N ASP A 381 1.56 -36.48 -10.66
CA ASP A 381 3.01 -36.61 -10.75
C ASP A 381 3.71 -36.22 -9.42
N ILE A 382 4.45 -37.16 -8.84
CA ILE A 382 5.13 -37.01 -7.54
C ILE A 382 6.22 -35.94 -7.59
N ASN A 383 6.98 -35.87 -8.69
CA ASN A 383 8.07 -34.92 -8.83
C ASN A 383 7.52 -33.49 -9.01
N LEU A 384 6.47 -33.36 -9.82
CA LEU A 384 5.80 -32.10 -10.09
C LEU A 384 5.10 -31.55 -8.84
N ARG A 385 4.48 -32.43 -8.05
CA ARG A 385 3.89 -32.12 -6.74
C ARG A 385 4.94 -31.65 -5.73
N ARG A 386 6.09 -32.34 -5.65
CA ARG A 386 7.19 -31.92 -4.78
C ARG A 386 7.72 -30.54 -5.19
N ALA A 387 7.92 -30.28 -6.48
CA ALA A 387 8.34 -28.98 -6.99
C ALA A 387 7.31 -27.87 -6.67
N ALA A 388 6.02 -28.15 -6.80
CA ALA A 388 4.95 -27.23 -6.45
C ALA A 388 4.95 -26.86 -4.96
N LEU A 389 5.13 -27.85 -4.06
CA LEU A 389 5.22 -27.61 -2.61
C LEU A 389 6.47 -26.79 -2.25
N SER A 390 7.62 -27.08 -2.86
CA SER A 390 8.84 -26.28 -2.67
C SER A 390 8.67 -24.84 -3.16
N PHE A 391 7.99 -24.63 -4.30
CA PHE A 391 7.67 -23.29 -4.80
C PHE A 391 6.77 -22.51 -3.83
N ILE A 392 5.77 -23.15 -3.24
CA ILE A 392 4.91 -22.54 -2.20
C ILE A 392 5.74 -22.13 -0.99
N ALA A 393 6.60 -23.02 -0.49
CA ALA A 393 7.46 -22.74 0.67
C ALA A 393 8.41 -21.57 0.40
N LEU A 394 9.08 -21.55 -0.76
CA LEU A 394 9.96 -20.46 -1.17
C LEU A 394 9.21 -19.14 -1.32
N SER A 395 8.02 -19.17 -1.93
CA SER A 395 7.19 -17.97 -2.09
C SER A 395 6.66 -17.45 -0.76
N GLN A 396 6.39 -18.33 0.20
CA GLN A 396 5.95 -17.96 1.54
C GLN A 396 7.10 -17.36 2.38
N VAL A 397 8.33 -17.85 2.20
CA VAL A 397 9.52 -17.32 2.88
C VAL A 397 9.97 -15.99 2.26
N ALA A 398 9.88 -15.82 0.95
CA ALA A 398 10.22 -14.56 0.27
C ALA A 398 9.20 -13.42 0.54
N ASP A 399 8.06 -13.74 1.14
CA ASP A 399 7.02 -12.79 1.54
C ASP A 399 7.08 -12.43 3.05
N LEU A 400 7.96 -13.08 3.83
CA LEU A 400 8.37 -12.64 5.18
C LEU A 400 9.48 -11.60 5.03
#